data_AF-A0A933M8Z1-F1
#
_entry.id   AF-A0A933M8Z1-F1
#
_cell.length_a   1.000
_cell.length_b   1.000
_cell.length_c   1.000
_cell.angle_alpha   90.00
_cell.angle_beta   90.00
_cell.angle_gamma   90.00
#
_symmetry.space_group_name_H-M   'P 1'
#
loop_
_entity.id
_entity.type
_entity.pdbx_description
1 polymer ?
#
loop_
_entity_poly.entity_id
_entity_poly.type
_entity_poly.pdbx_seq_one_letter_code
_entity_poly.pdbx_strand_id
1 'polypeptide(L)' 'MFNTGALTFREFMMHEILPRSTIHEAVLEFLRERSDVVLFGAQAVNVQVENANLLS' A
#
# COMPACT_ATOMS: atom_id res chain seq x y z
N MET A 1 0.01 19.37 -6.97
CA MET A 1 -0.55 18.01 -6.96
C MET A 1 0.54 17.07 -7.45
N PHE A 2 0.96 16.10 -6.63
CA PHE A 2 1.84 15.03 -7.09
C PHE A 2 1.05 14.13 -8.05
N ASN A 3 1.69 13.71 -9.15
CA ASN A 3 1.11 12.80 -10.13
C ASN A 3 0.72 11.48 -9.43
N THR A 4 -0.59 11.17 -9.37
CA THR A 4 -1.12 9.97 -8.69
C THR A 4 -0.61 8.66 -9.29
N GLY A 5 -0.06 8.70 -10.50
CA GLY A 5 0.55 7.55 -11.19
C GLY A 5 2.07 7.44 -11.04
N ALA A 6 2.74 8.36 -10.34
CA ALA A 6 4.19 8.27 -10.10
C ALA A 6 4.48 7.66 -8.73
N LEU A 7 5.56 6.88 -8.62
CA LEU A 7 6.07 6.41 -7.34
C LEU A 7 6.48 7.61 -6.49
N THR A 8 6.15 7.58 -5.20
CA THR A 8 6.80 8.44 -4.21
C THR A 8 8.28 8.07 -4.11
N PHE A 9 9.11 9.00 -3.62
CA PHE A 9 10.54 8.72 -3.44
C PHE A 9 10.80 7.49 -2.56
N ARG A 10 10.00 7.28 -1.50
CA ARG A 10 10.08 6.09 -0.66
C ARG A 10 9.77 4.81 -1.44
N GLU A 11 8.69 4.79 -2.22
CA GLU A 11 8.31 3.61 -3.01
C GLU A 11 9.37 3.27 -4.06
N PHE A 12 9.96 4.30 -4.69
CA PHE A 12 11.09 4.12 -5.59
C PHE A 12 12.30 3.51 -4.89
N MET A 13 12.71 4.04 -3.73
CA MET A 13 13.83 3.51 -2.93
C MET A 13 13.61 2.07 -2.47
N MET A 14 12.34 1.70 -2.23
CA MET A 14 11.93 0.34 -1.85
C MET A 14 11.74 -0.59 -3.06
N HIS A 15 12.02 -0.12 -4.28
CA HIS A 15 11.86 -0.86 -5.53
C HIS A 15 10.43 -1.37 -5.75
N GLU A 16 9.43 -0.63 -5.27
CA GLU A 16 8.02 -0.92 -5.52
C GLU A 16 7.73 -0.74 -7.01
N ILE A 17 6.96 -1.67 -7.59
CA ILE A 17 6.69 -1.70 -9.05
C ILE A 17 5.57 -0.73 -9.42
N LEU A 18 4.64 -0.46 -8.50
CA LEU A 18 3.48 0.41 -8.68
C LEU A 18 3.31 1.33 -7.47
N PRO A 19 2.76 2.55 -7.68
CA PRO A 19 2.36 3.39 -6.56
C PRO A 19 1.33 2.65 -5.70
N ARG A 20 1.43 2.80 -4.38
CA ARG A 20 0.44 2.24 -3.45
C ARG A 20 -0.95 2.82 -3.70
N SER A 21 -1.05 4.06 -4.19
CA SER A 21 -2.31 4.65 -4.62
C SER A 21 -2.99 3.82 -5.71
N THR A 22 -2.23 3.33 -6.70
CA THR A 22 -2.75 2.49 -7.78
C THR A 22 -3.31 1.17 -7.24
N ILE A 23 -2.64 0.55 -6.27
CA ILE A 23 -3.13 -0.68 -5.63
C ILE A 23 -4.39 -0.40 -4.81
N HIS A 24 -4.42 0.69 -4.04
CA HIS A 24 -5.61 1.07 -3.26
C HIS A 24 -6.83 1.31 -4.16
N GLU A 25 -6.66 2.03 -5.25
CA GLU A 25 -7.72 2.26 -6.23
C GLU A 25 -8.22 0.93 -6.79
N ALA A 26 -7.31 0.06 -7.27
CA ALA A 26 -7.68 -1.26 -7.80
C ALA A 26 -8.48 -2.11 -6.80
N VAL A 27 -8.12 -2.08 -5.51
CA VAL A 27 -8.87 -2.78 -4.45
C VAL A 27 -10.27 -2.18 -4.28
N LEU A 28 -10.41 -0.85 -4.24
CA LEU A 28 -11.72 -0.21 -4.12
C LEU A 28 -12.61 -0.50 -5.34
N GLU A 29 -12.05 -0.45 -6.54
CA GLU A 29 -12.74 -0.81 -7.78
C GLU A 29 -13.21 -2.26 -7.76
N PHE A 30 -12.35 -3.19 -7.36
CA PHE A 30 -12.66 -4.61 -7.22
C PHE A 30 -13.79 -4.88 -6.22
N LEU A 31 -13.85 -4.08 -5.14
CA LEU A 31 -14.87 -4.25 -4.09
C LEU A 31 -16.18 -3.53 -4.39
N ARG A 32 -16.25 -2.65 -5.40
CA ARG A 32 -17.41 -1.76 -5.63
C ARG A 32 -18.76 -2.48 -5.66
N GLU A 33 -18.83 -3.65 -6.27
CA GLU A 33 -20.09 -4.40 -6.45
C GLU A 33 -20.29 -5.53 -5.43
N ARG A 34 -19.40 -5.63 -4.43
CA ARG A 34 -19.49 -6.62 -3.36
C ARG A 34 -20.19 -6.07 -2.13
N SER A 35 -21.23 -6.76 -1.68
CA SER A 35 -21.96 -6.45 -0.45
C SER A 35 -21.64 -7.40 0.71
N ASP A 36 -20.78 -8.39 0.47
CA ASP A 36 -20.44 -9.47 1.39
C ASP A 36 -19.08 -9.28 2.09
N VAL A 37 -18.51 -8.07 2.01
CA VAL A 37 -17.22 -7.72 2.62
C VAL A 37 -17.26 -6.36 3.29
N VAL A 38 -16.33 -6.17 4.22
CA VAL A 38 -16.06 -4.87 4.82
C VAL A 38 -14.56 -4.60 4.74
N LEU A 39 -14.21 -3.41 4.24
CA LEU A 39 -12.82 -2.93 4.18
C LEU A 39 -12.58 -1.96 5.33
N PHE A 40 -11.52 -2.19 6.11
CA PHE A 40 -11.10 -1.32 7.19
C PHE A 40 -9.69 -0.81 6.96
N GLY A 41 -9.45 0.45 7.28
CA GLY A 41 -8.08 0.95 7.46
C GLY A 41 -7.53 0.46 8.80
N ALA A 42 -6.29 0.00 8.82
CA ALA A 42 -5.61 -0.37 10.06
C ALA A 42 -4.73 0.80 10.53
N GLN A 43 -4.92 1.24 11.77
CA GLN A 43 -4.12 2.30 12.38
C GLN A 43 -2.72 1.79 12.80
N ALA A 44 -2.62 0.49 13.12
CA ALA A 44 -1.38 -0.21 13.37
C ALA A 44 -1.53 -1.68 12.98
N VAL A 45 -0.54 -2.21 12.27
CA VAL A 45 -0.41 -3.65 11.97
C VAL A 45 1.00 -4.05 12.35
N ASN A 46 1.14 -5.01 13.27
CA ASN A 46 2.43 -5.60 13.57
C ASN A 46 2.85 -6.45 12.37
N VAL A 47 3.78 -5.95 11.57
CA VAL A 47 4.45 -6.75 10.55
C VAL A 47 5.66 -7.41 11.21
N GLN A 48 5.66 -8.73 11.27
CA GLN A 48 6.86 -9.47 11.66
C GLN A 48 7.81 -9.49 10.46
N VAL A 49 8.88 -8.70 10.54
CA VAL A 49 9.92 -8.64 9.51
C VAL A 49 11.06 -9.55 9.96
N GLU A 50 11.36 -10.59 9.17
CA GLU A 50 12.42 -11.55 9.52
C GLU A 50 13.83 -10.96 9.47
N ASN A 51 14.00 -9.76 8.90
CA ASN A 51 15.26 -9.02 8.90
C ASN A 51 15.03 -7.55 9.27
N ALA A 52 14.98 -7.27 10.56
CA ALA A 52 15.29 -5.94 11.04
C ALA A 52 16.81 -5.78 10.96
N ASN A 53 17.34 -5.24 9.86
CA ASN A 53 18.62 -4.54 9.93
C ASN A 53 18.39 -3.26 10.75
N LEU A 54 18.23 -3.45 12.06
CA LEU A 54 18.52 -2.45 13.06
C LEU A 54 20.00 -2.16 12.91
N LEU A 55 20.31 -1.11 12.13
CA LEU A 55 21.61 -0.49 12.15
C LEU A 55 21.83 0.02 13.58
N SER A 56 22.56 -0.78 14.36
CA SER A 56 23.36 -0.35 15.51
C SER A 56 24.52 0.53 15.05
#